data_AF-A0A966F0I9-F1
#
_entry.id   AF-A0A966F0I9-F1
#
_cell.length_a   1.000
_cell.length_b   1.000
_cell.length_c   1.000
_cell.angle_alpha   90.00
_cell.angle_beta   90.00
_cell.angle_gamma   90.00
#
_symmetry.space_group_name_H-M   'P 1'
#
loop_
_entity.id
_entity.type
_entity.pdbx_description
1 polymer ?
#
loop_
_entity_poly.entity_id
_entity_poly.type
_entity_poly.pdbx_seq_one_letter_code
_entity_poly.pdbx_strand_id
1 'polypeptide(L)'
;MFDFLDSDWFNITLEIVFLLLISYDIKKYFQTKKREYLVNVVLTIGFAIWVLYPYYKSYFGWEESQKAALISTCQDSNDTKLCNCIDEAIFKTYLYEEYKALDKNATEYKEFLKESKEDCLDTSWF
;
A
#
# COMPACT_ATOMS: atom_id res chain seq x y z
N MET A 1 -4.91 -7.85 -6.80
CA MET A 1 -6.14 -7.39 -7.48
C MET A 1 -6.06 -5.97 -8.05
N PHE A 2 -5.07 -5.14 -7.74
CA PHE A 2 -4.79 -3.94 -8.56
C PHE A 2 -3.32 -3.51 -8.38
N ASP A 3 -2.39 -4.20 -9.03
CA ASP A 3 -0.94 -3.93 -8.85
C ASP A 3 -0.53 -2.52 -9.30
N PHE A 4 -1.32 -1.86 -10.15
CA PHE A 4 -1.08 -0.47 -10.52
C PHE A 4 -1.38 0.53 -9.39
N LEU A 5 -2.20 0.14 -8.41
CA LEU A 5 -2.53 0.99 -7.24
C LEU A 5 -1.42 0.97 -6.18
N ASP A 6 -0.56 -0.05 -6.21
CA ASP A 6 0.65 -0.17 -5.38
C ASP A 6 1.85 0.56 -5.98
N SER A 7 1.69 1.15 -7.17
CA SER A 7 2.75 2.00 -7.72
C SER A 7 2.82 3.28 -6.90
N ASP A 8 3.97 3.53 -6.28
CA ASP A 8 4.28 4.80 -5.61
C ASP A 8 3.89 6.01 -6.49
N TRP A 9 4.01 5.87 -7.81
CA TRP A 9 3.62 6.88 -8.78
C TRP A 9 2.11 7.18 -8.79
N PHE A 10 1.26 6.15 -8.67
CA PHE A 10 -0.19 6.32 -8.65
C PHE A 10 -0.61 7.09 -7.39
N ASN A 11 -0.06 6.73 -6.23
CA ASN A 11 -0.33 7.40 -4.96
C ASN A 11 0.13 8.87 -4.99
N ILE A 12 1.35 9.13 -5.47
CA ILE A 12 1.87 10.50 -5.66
C ILE A 12 0.96 11.29 -6.61
N THR A 13 0.50 10.69 -7.70
CA THR A 13 -0.41 11.34 -8.65
C THR A 13 -1.76 11.67 -8.00
N LEU A 14 -2.32 10.73 -7.23
CA LEU A 14 -3.59 10.90 -6.54
C LEU A 14 -3.51 12.03 -5.49
N GLU A 15 -2.44 12.09 -4.71
CA GLU A 15 -2.19 13.16 -3.75
C GLU A 15 -2.08 14.53 -4.44
N ILE A 16 -1.38 14.61 -5.57
CA ILE A 16 -1.29 15.85 -6.38
C ILE A 16 -2.68 16.28 -6.85
N VAL A 17 -3.50 15.35 -7.33
CA VAL A 17 -4.88 15.66 -7.77
C VAL A 17 -5.72 16.19 -6.61
N PHE A 18 -5.64 15.59 -5.41
CA PHE A 18 -6.34 16.09 -4.24
C PHE A 18 -5.90 17.50 -3.83
N LEU A 19 -4.59 17.77 -3.83
CA LEU A 19 -4.06 19.11 -3.54
C LEU A 19 -4.55 20.15 -4.55
N LEU A 20 -4.63 19.80 -5.83
CA LEU A 20 -5.16 20.68 -6.87
C LEU A 20 -6.64 20.99 -6.67
N LEU A 21 -7.47 19.99 -6.36
CA LEU A 21 -8.90 20.18 -6.09
C LEU A 21 -9.13 21.06 -4.85
N ILE A 22 -8.43 20.76 -3.75
CA ILE A 22 -8.51 21.55 -2.53
C ILE A 22 -8.05 23.01 -2.79
N SER A 23 -6.94 23.20 -3.48
CA SER A 23 -6.43 24.53 -3.83
C SER A 23 -7.40 25.31 -4.72
N TYR A 24 -8.01 24.63 -5.70
CA TYR A 24 -9.04 25.22 -6.57
C TYR A 24 -10.26 25.68 -5.77
N ASP A 25 -10.81 24.81 -4.91
CA ASP A 25 -12.00 25.14 -4.12
C ASP A 25 -11.72 26.22 -3.07
N ILE A 26 -10.54 26.20 -2.43
CA ILE A 26 -10.11 27.28 -1.53
C ILE A 26 -10.03 28.61 -2.28
N LYS A 27 -9.39 28.63 -3.47
CA LYS A 27 -9.29 29.83 -4.30
C LYS A 27 -10.68 30.35 -4.69
N LYS A 28 -11.59 29.46 -5.09
CA LYS A 28 -12.97 29.80 -5.42
C LYS A 28 -13.77 30.28 -4.22
N TYR A 29 -13.55 29.73 -3.04
CA TYR A 29 -14.13 30.21 -1.80
C TYR A 29 -13.68 31.65 -1.49
N PHE A 30 -12.39 31.97 -1.65
CA PHE A 30 -11.93 33.33 -1.44
C PHE A 30 -12.52 34.33 -2.43
N GLN A 31 -12.75 33.92 -3.68
CA GLN A 31 -13.36 34.76 -4.72
C GLN A 31 -14.87 34.97 -4.54
N THR A 32 -15.61 33.92 -4.15
CA THR A 32 -17.08 33.93 -4.18
C THR A 32 -17.72 33.98 -2.79
N LYS A 33 -16.98 33.60 -1.74
CA LYS A 33 -17.44 33.41 -0.36
C LYS A 33 -18.61 32.43 -0.20
N LYS A 34 -18.88 31.61 -1.21
CA LYS A 34 -19.96 30.62 -1.16
C LYS A 34 -19.56 29.41 -0.31
N ARG A 35 -20.47 28.99 0.57
CA ARG A 35 -20.26 27.85 1.48
C ARG A 35 -20.10 26.50 0.76
N GLU A 36 -20.62 26.37 -0.47
CA GLU A 36 -20.49 25.15 -1.28
C GLU A 36 -19.02 24.72 -1.45
N TYR A 37 -18.11 25.68 -1.66
CA TYR A 37 -16.69 25.39 -1.81
C TYR A 37 -16.02 24.90 -0.52
N LEU A 38 -16.45 25.38 0.65
CA LEU A 38 -15.99 24.84 1.93
C LEU A 38 -16.47 23.40 2.15
N VAL A 39 -17.72 23.11 1.78
CA VAL A 39 -18.27 21.76 1.85
C VAL A 39 -17.52 20.83 0.91
N ASN A 40 -17.21 21.27 -0.32
CA ASN A 40 -16.41 20.51 -1.28
C ASN A 40 -15.01 20.19 -0.73
N VAL A 41 -14.34 21.14 -0.07
CA VAL A 41 -13.03 20.89 0.56
C VAL A 41 -13.14 19.82 1.63
N VAL A 42 -14.12 19.89 2.53
CA VAL A 42 -14.31 18.89 3.58
C VAL A 42 -14.61 17.52 2.99
N LEU A 43 -15.48 17.45 1.98
CA LEU A 43 -15.81 16.21 1.27
C LEU A 43 -14.57 15.62 0.58
N THR A 44 -13.77 16.47 -0.06
CA THR A 44 -12.54 16.05 -0.76
C THR A 44 -11.52 15.48 0.23
N ILE A 45 -11.35 16.11 1.40
CA ILE A 45 -10.48 15.59 2.47
C ILE A 45 -11.02 14.24 2.98
N GLY A 46 -12.32 14.15 3.26
CA GLY A 46 -12.94 12.90 3.71
C GLY A 46 -12.78 11.76 2.69
N PHE A 47 -12.94 12.07 1.40
CA PHE A 47 -12.73 11.10 0.33
C PHE A 47 -11.25 10.71 0.17
N ALA A 48 -10.33 11.67 0.28
CA ALA A 48 -8.90 11.37 0.25
C ALA A 48 -8.50 10.41 1.37
N ILE A 49 -8.99 10.64 2.59
CA ILE A 49 -8.76 9.71 3.72
C ILE A 49 -9.38 8.34 3.42
N TRP A 50 -10.62 8.29 2.93
CA TRP A 50 -11.29 7.02 2.65
C TRP A 50 -10.57 6.19 1.58
N VAL A 51 -10.09 6.83 0.51
CA VAL A 51 -9.33 6.16 -0.57
C VAL A 51 -7.94 5.75 -0.07
N LEU A 52 -7.26 6.60 0.70
CA LEU A 52 -5.89 6.33 1.15
C LEU A 52 -5.81 5.40 2.38
N TYR A 53 -6.88 5.26 3.15
CA TYR A 53 -6.94 4.42 4.36
C TYR A 53 -6.48 2.95 4.15
N PRO A 54 -6.98 2.21 3.15
CA PRO A 54 -6.53 0.84 2.90
C PRO A 54 -5.02 0.76 2.58
N TYR A 55 -4.44 1.78 1.94
CA TYR A 55 -3.00 1.84 1.65
C TYR A 55 -2.17 2.14 2.88
N TYR A 56 -2.66 3.02 3.78
CA TYR A 56 -1.98 3.24 5.06
C TYR A 56 -1.89 1.95 5.88
N LYS A 57 -2.95 1.13 5.86
CA LYS A 57 -2.96 -0.18 6.51
C LYS A 57 -1.92 -1.16 5.93
N SER A 58 -1.77 -1.24 4.60
CA SER A 58 -0.84 -2.18 3.96
C SER A 58 0.63 -1.74 4.06
N TYR A 59 0.92 -0.43 3.97
CA TYR A 59 2.31 0.07 4.01
C TYR A 59 2.86 0.34 5.42
N PHE A 60 2.01 0.80 6.35
CA PHE A 60 2.42 1.22 7.71
C PHE A 60 2.09 0.22 8.82
N GLY A 61 1.54 -0.96 8.48
CA GLY A 61 1.24 -2.01 9.46
C GLY A 61 2.48 -2.66 10.10
N TRP A 62 3.68 -2.42 9.55
CA TRP A 62 4.95 -2.99 9.98
C TRP A 62 5.96 -1.88 10.26
N GLU A 63 6.58 -1.91 11.44
CA GLU A 63 7.72 -1.04 11.76
C GLU A 63 8.98 -1.49 10.98
N GLU A 64 9.89 -0.57 10.67
CA GLU A 64 11.14 -0.89 9.95
C GLU A 64 11.98 -1.96 10.69
N SER A 65 11.94 -1.96 12.01
CA SER A 65 12.59 -2.97 12.87
C SER A 65 12.03 -4.38 12.65
N GLN A 66 10.72 -4.48 12.40
CA GLN A 66 10.01 -5.73 12.14
C GLN A 66 10.25 -6.23 10.71
N LYS A 67 10.30 -5.30 9.74
CA LYS A 67 10.68 -5.61 8.35
C LYS A 67 12.11 -6.14 8.28
N ALA A 68 13.05 -5.51 8.99
CA ALA A 68 14.44 -5.97 9.09
C ALA A 68 14.59 -7.37 9.72
N ALA A 69 13.70 -7.72 10.66
CA ALA A 69 13.66 -9.05 11.24
C ALA A 69 13.15 -10.11 10.26
N LEU A 70 12.19 -9.79 9.39
CA LEU A 70 11.65 -10.75 8.41
C LEU A 70 12.66 -11.06 7.29
N ILE A 71 13.34 -10.03 6.77
CA ILE A 71 14.38 -10.13 5.73
C ILE A 71 15.50 -11.13 6.11
N SER A 72 15.70 -11.35 7.42
CA SER A 72 16.68 -12.33 7.92
C SER A 72 16.29 -13.80 7.70
N THR A 73 15.01 -14.11 7.44
CA THR A 73 14.53 -15.50 7.27
C THR A 73 15.07 -16.15 5.98
N CYS A 74 15.46 -15.32 5.02
CA CYS A 74 15.90 -15.74 3.69
C CYS A 74 17.43 -15.83 3.52
N GLN A 75 18.19 -15.81 4.63
CA GLN A 75 19.67 -15.85 4.62
C GLN A 75 20.29 -17.06 3.89
N ASP A 76 19.53 -18.14 3.70
CA ASP A 76 20.01 -19.40 3.12
C ASP A 76 19.75 -19.58 1.60
N SER A 77 19.19 -18.57 0.91
CA SER A 77 18.90 -18.68 -0.54
C SER A 77 19.71 -17.69 -1.38
N ASN A 78 20.23 -18.15 -2.52
CA ASN A 78 21.15 -17.40 -3.39
C ASN A 78 20.51 -16.21 -4.13
N ASP A 79 19.19 -16.06 -4.09
CA ASP A 79 18.45 -15.08 -4.89
C ASP A 79 17.78 -14.01 -4.00
N THR A 80 18.56 -13.00 -3.62
CA THR A 80 18.12 -11.84 -2.83
C THR A 80 16.91 -11.10 -3.44
N LYS A 81 16.77 -11.09 -4.77
CA LYS A 81 15.62 -10.49 -5.46
C LYS A 81 14.32 -11.24 -5.19
N LEU A 82 14.37 -12.57 -5.20
CA LEU A 82 13.19 -13.42 -4.97
C LEU A 82 12.70 -13.27 -3.52
N CYS A 83 13.64 -13.24 -2.58
CA CYS A 83 13.32 -13.02 -1.17
C CYS A 83 12.70 -11.65 -0.91
N ASN A 84 13.27 -10.57 -1.46
CA ASN A 84 12.69 -9.24 -1.29
C ASN A 84 11.26 -9.17 -1.85
N CYS A 85 10.99 -9.82 -2.98
CA CYS A 85 9.66 -9.84 -3.58
C CYS A 85 8.64 -10.61 -2.72
N ILE A 86 9.04 -11.76 -2.18
CA ILE A 86 8.18 -12.54 -1.26
C ILE A 86 7.94 -11.78 0.05
N ASP A 87 8.98 -11.14 0.60
CA ASP A 87 8.87 -10.33 1.82
C ASP A 87 7.93 -9.12 1.60
N GLU A 88 8.04 -8.44 0.46
CA GLU A 88 7.12 -7.36 0.07
C GLU A 88 5.68 -7.85 -0.08
N ALA A 89 5.46 -9.02 -0.68
CA ALA A 89 4.14 -9.63 -0.76
C ALA A 89 3.56 -9.90 0.65
N ILE A 90 4.38 -10.44 1.57
CA ILE A 90 3.98 -10.68 2.97
C ILE A 90 3.60 -9.36 3.66
N PHE A 91 4.41 -8.31 3.52
CA PHE A 91 4.13 -7.00 4.13
C PHE A 91 2.85 -6.37 3.61
N LYS A 92 2.53 -6.57 2.32
CA LYS A 92 1.32 -6.03 1.69
C LYS A 92 0.06 -6.80 2.06
N THR A 93 0.17 -8.11 2.24
CA THR A 93 -0.98 -8.99 2.50
C THR A 93 -1.38 -9.04 3.98
N TYR A 94 -0.42 -9.01 4.91
CA TYR A 94 -0.68 -9.24 6.33
C TYR A 94 -0.29 -8.04 7.18
N LEU A 95 -1.07 -7.73 8.22
CA LEU A 95 -0.60 -6.86 9.31
C LEU A 95 0.38 -7.61 10.20
N TYR A 96 1.30 -6.93 10.89
CA TYR A 96 2.30 -7.58 11.75
C TYR A 96 1.68 -8.51 12.81
N GLU A 97 0.61 -8.07 13.48
CA GLU A 97 -0.14 -8.86 14.46
C GLU A 97 -0.77 -10.12 13.84
N GLU A 98 -1.31 -10.00 12.62
CA GLU A 98 -1.93 -11.11 11.88
C GLU A 98 -0.88 -12.09 11.39
N TYR A 99 0.25 -11.59 10.88
CA TYR A 99 1.39 -12.41 10.48
C TYR A 99 1.98 -13.19 11.66
N LYS A 100 2.09 -12.55 12.83
CA LYS A 100 2.60 -13.21 14.04
C LYS A 100 1.65 -14.28 14.57
N ALA A 101 0.35 -14.09 14.41
CA ALA A 101 -0.68 -15.04 14.78
C ALA A 101 -0.91 -16.14 13.72
N LEU A 102 -0.34 -15.99 12.52
CA LEU A 102 -0.53 -16.91 11.40
C LEU A 102 0.14 -18.26 11.67
N ASP A 103 -0.59 -19.34 11.40
CA ASP A 103 0.01 -20.68 11.40
C ASP A 103 0.82 -20.90 10.12
N LYS A 104 2.15 -20.84 10.26
CA LYS A 104 3.10 -21.05 9.15
C LYS A 104 3.02 -22.45 8.53
N ASN A 105 2.31 -23.39 9.15
CA ASN A 105 2.11 -24.73 8.63
C ASN A 105 0.76 -24.94 7.93
N ALA A 106 -0.14 -23.96 8.02
CA ALA A 106 -1.44 -23.99 7.37
C ALA A 106 -1.32 -24.07 5.84
N THR A 107 -2.29 -24.74 5.22
CA THR A 107 -2.36 -24.92 3.77
C THR A 107 -2.43 -23.57 3.05
N GLU A 108 -3.20 -22.63 3.59
CA GLU A 108 -3.41 -21.29 3.04
C GLU A 108 -2.11 -20.48 2.94
N TYR A 109 -1.25 -20.53 3.97
CA TYR A 109 0.04 -19.83 3.93
C TYR A 109 1.02 -20.48 2.94
N LYS A 110 0.96 -21.80 2.78
CA LYS A 110 1.79 -22.53 1.81
C LYS A 110 1.36 -22.25 0.37
N GLU A 111 0.06 -22.13 0.13
CA GLU A 111 -0.49 -21.71 -1.17
C GLU A 111 -0.09 -20.28 -1.47
N PHE A 112 -0.26 -19.35 -0.52
CA PHE A 112 0.19 -17.97 -0.65
C PHE A 112 1.69 -17.86 -0.99
N LEU A 113 2.56 -18.61 -0.29
CA LEU A 113 4.00 -18.60 -0.60
C LEU A 113 4.32 -19.17 -1.98
N LYS A 114 3.54 -20.15 -2.44
CA LYS A 114 3.73 -20.76 -3.77
C LYS A 114 3.29 -19.79 -4.87
N GLU A 115 2.11 -19.19 -4.73
CA GLU A 115 1.60 -18.16 -5.65
C GLU A 115 2.54 -16.96 -5.69
N SER A 116 2.93 -16.43 -4.52
CA SER A 116 3.88 -15.31 -4.45
C SER A 116 5.22 -15.65 -5.10
N LYS A 117 5.70 -16.89 -4.96
CA LYS A 117 6.94 -17.33 -5.63
C LYS A 117 6.78 -17.45 -7.14
N GLU A 118 5.63 -17.93 -7.62
CA GLU A 118 5.31 -18.00 -9.05
C GLU A 118 5.22 -16.58 -9.64
N ASP A 119 4.49 -15.66 -8.98
CA ASP A 119 4.38 -14.26 -9.39
C ASP A 119 5.73 -13.53 -9.36
N CYS A 120 6.58 -13.78 -8.36
CA CYS A 120 7.91 -13.18 -8.27
C CYS A 120 8.92 -13.76 -9.27
N LEU A 121 8.72 -14.98 -9.75
CA LEU A 121 9.55 -15.61 -10.79
C LEU A 121 9.02 -15.34 -12.20
N ASP A 122 7.76 -14.95 -12.34
CA ASP A 122 7.16 -14.62 -13.61
C ASP A 122 7.67 -13.27 -14.09
N THR A 123 8.81 -13.30 -14.80
CA THR A 123 9.38 -12.14 -15.49
C THR A 123 8.53 -11.70 -16.70
N SER A 124 7.34 -12.28 -16.91
CA SER A 124 6.48 -12.04 -18.08
C SER A 124 5.97 -10.61 -18.23
N TRP A 125 6.17 -9.72 -17.25
CA TRP A 125 5.73 -8.33 -17.35
C TRP A 125 6.85 -7.28 -17.49
N PHE A 126 8.05 -7.71 -17.93
CA PHE A 126 9.09 -6.82 -18.49
C PHE A 126 9.58 -7.32 -19.86
#